data_AF-A0A553FPI2-F1
#
_entry.id   AF-A0A553FPI2-F1
#
_cell.length_a   1.000
_cell.length_b   1.000
_cell.length_c   1.000
_cell.angle_alpha   90.00
_cell.angle_beta   90.00
_cell.angle_gamma   90.00
#
_symmetry.space_group_name_H-M   'P 1'
#
loop_
_entity.id
_entity.type
_entity.pdbx_description
1 polymer ?
#
loop_
_entity_poly.entity_id
_entity_poly.type
_entity_poly.pdbx_seq_one_letter_code
_entity_poly.pdbx_strand_id
1 'polypeptide(L)'
;MKNNKNVLLATTILLSFIIVSFTFMEDSDEVYKRKGYTLTVINKATGLDGDVKNDLVETFFTVYPVLARSYNQNTVKEVEFFIDPDYKGVAEAGGGRVRISPHWLKEHPTDFDLVTHEVMHLVQSYPGNSGPWWVTEGIADYVRYVNGCDNARGGWSLPDYSPEQNYDNSYRVTARFFLWIENKVSPGFVKRLDHAMRSKSYSEKIWVKLTGKNVDDLWKQYSKDPSI
;
A
#
# COMPACT_ATOMS: atom_id res chain seq x y z
N MET A 1 71.07 -42.04 -50.92
CA MET A 1 71.55 -41.77 -49.55
C MET A 1 70.70 -40.65 -48.94
N LYS A 2 70.06 -40.95 -47.80
CA LYS A 2 69.67 -40.10 -46.63
C LYS A 2 69.58 -38.57 -46.89
N ASN A 3 68.49 -37.87 -46.55
CA ASN A 3 67.82 -37.88 -45.24
C ASN A 3 66.39 -37.29 -45.30
N ASN A 4 65.48 -37.92 -44.56
CA ASN A 4 64.20 -37.38 -44.11
C ASN A 4 64.36 -36.10 -43.30
N LYS A 5 63.46 -35.12 -43.50
CA LYS A 5 62.83 -34.36 -42.41
C LYS A 5 61.39 -33.97 -42.80
N ASN A 6 60.43 -34.67 -42.20
CA ASN A 6 59.04 -34.25 -42.12
C ASN A 6 58.96 -32.94 -41.33
N VAL A 7 58.38 -31.90 -41.92
CA VAL A 7 57.96 -30.71 -41.18
C VAL A 7 56.45 -30.72 -41.14
N LEU A 8 55.94 -30.93 -39.92
CA LEU A 8 54.55 -30.92 -39.53
C LEU A 8 53.99 -29.50 -39.72
N LEU A 9 53.04 -29.31 -40.64
CA LEU A 9 52.34 -28.04 -40.77
C LEU A 9 51.28 -27.97 -39.66
N ALA A 10 51.55 -27.18 -38.62
CA ALA A 10 50.61 -26.95 -37.53
C ALA A 10 49.49 -26.02 -38.01
N THR A 11 48.29 -26.57 -38.24
CA THR A 11 47.08 -25.81 -38.53
C THR A 11 46.61 -25.11 -37.25
N THR A 12 46.80 -23.81 -37.15
CA THR A 12 46.27 -23.00 -36.04
C THR A 12 44.76 -22.83 -36.23
N ILE A 13 43.96 -23.59 -35.48
CA ILE A 13 42.51 -23.36 -35.37
C ILE A 13 42.31 -22.18 -34.42
N LEU A 14 41.93 -21.03 -34.97
CA LEU A 14 41.53 -19.86 -34.20
C LEU A 14 40.10 -20.11 -33.66
N LEU A 15 39.97 -20.59 -32.43
CA LEU A 15 38.68 -20.62 -31.73
C LEU A 15 38.27 -19.17 -31.41
N SER A 16 37.36 -18.62 -32.20
CA SER A 16 36.64 -17.40 -31.87
C SER A 16 35.70 -17.70 -30.70
N PHE A 17 36.10 -17.34 -29.47
CA PHE A 17 35.20 -17.28 -28.34
C PHE A 17 34.20 -16.14 -28.57
N ILE A 18 32.94 -16.50 -28.87
CA ILE A 18 31.83 -15.56 -28.74
C ILE A 18 31.64 -15.37 -27.24
N ILE A 19 32.14 -14.24 -26.72
CA ILE A 19 31.79 -13.79 -25.38
C ILE A 19 30.34 -13.31 -25.47
N VAL A 20 29.39 -14.16 -25.09
CA VAL A 20 28.03 -13.72 -24.79
C VAL A 20 28.10 -12.99 -23.45
N SER A 21 28.22 -11.68 -23.51
CA SER A 21 28.09 -10.84 -22.32
C SER A 21 26.64 -10.90 -21.85
N PHE A 22 26.37 -11.69 -20.81
CA PHE A 22 25.15 -11.54 -20.05
C PHE A 22 25.27 -10.22 -19.27
N THR A 23 24.57 -9.20 -19.73
CA THR A 23 24.33 -8.01 -18.92
C THR A 23 23.44 -8.46 -17.77
N PHE A 24 23.99 -8.61 -16.57
CA PHE A 24 23.17 -8.60 -15.38
C PHE A 24 22.53 -7.21 -15.32
N MET A 25 21.21 -7.12 -15.53
CA MET A 25 20.47 -5.91 -15.20
C MET A 25 20.60 -5.74 -13.69
N GLU A 26 21.43 -4.81 -13.28
CA GLU A 26 21.48 -4.34 -11.90
C GLU A 26 20.15 -3.62 -11.64
N ASP A 27 19.37 -4.07 -10.65
CA ASP A 27 18.09 -3.48 -10.25
C ASP A 27 18.29 -1.99 -9.94
N SER A 28 18.02 -1.13 -10.93
CA SER A 28 18.14 0.31 -10.78
C SER A 28 16.84 0.86 -10.20
N ASP A 29 16.95 1.61 -9.10
CA ASP A 29 15.84 2.34 -8.51
C ASP A 29 15.14 3.22 -9.57
N GLU A 30 13.83 3.08 -9.71
CA GLU A 30 13.04 3.85 -10.67
C GLU A 30 12.38 5.04 -10.00
N VAL A 31 12.61 6.25 -10.51
CA VAL A 31 12.12 7.49 -9.90
C VAL A 31 11.05 8.14 -10.78
N TYR A 32 9.88 8.33 -10.19
CA TYR A 32 8.72 8.95 -10.82
C TYR A 32 8.38 10.27 -10.13
N LYS A 33 8.10 11.32 -10.90
CA LYS A 33 7.76 12.66 -10.36
C LYS A 33 6.51 13.21 -11.02
N ARG A 34 5.46 13.48 -10.24
CA ARG A 34 4.21 14.11 -10.74
C ARG A 34 3.58 14.98 -9.66
N LYS A 35 3.03 16.13 -10.06
CA LYS A 35 2.21 17.01 -9.19
C LYS A 35 2.86 17.35 -7.83
N GLY A 36 4.19 17.50 -7.78
CA GLY A 36 4.94 17.83 -6.56
C GLY A 36 5.21 16.65 -5.61
N TYR A 37 4.99 15.41 -6.07
CA TYR A 37 5.33 14.18 -5.36
C TYR A 37 6.37 13.39 -6.14
N THR A 38 7.27 12.74 -5.41
CA THR A 38 8.28 11.81 -5.91
C THR A 38 8.00 10.43 -5.36
N LEU A 39 7.94 9.43 -6.23
CA LEU A 39 7.89 8.01 -5.88
C LEU A 39 9.17 7.35 -6.38
N THR A 40 9.93 6.75 -5.47
CA THR A 40 11.06 5.86 -5.81
C THR A 40 10.59 4.42 -5.67
N VAL A 41 10.71 3.61 -6.71
CA VAL A 41 10.43 2.18 -6.68
C VAL A 41 11.74 1.43 -6.64
N ILE A 42 11.98 0.73 -5.53
CA ILE A 42 13.12 -0.17 -5.34
C ILE A 42 12.57 -1.59 -5.42
N ASN A 43 12.84 -2.28 -6.53
CA ASN A 43 12.44 -3.66 -6.70
C ASN A 43 13.61 -4.60 -6.37
N LYS A 44 13.43 -5.50 -5.39
CA LYS A 44 14.39 -6.58 -5.08
C LYS A 44 13.88 -7.95 -5.51
N ALA A 45 12.70 -8.01 -6.12
CA ALA A 45 12.09 -9.24 -6.61
C ALA A 45 12.50 -9.53 -8.06
N THR A 46 12.78 -10.80 -8.35
CA THR A 46 13.00 -11.25 -9.72
C THR A 46 11.68 -11.54 -10.41
N GLY A 47 11.53 -11.08 -11.66
CA GLY A 47 10.37 -11.42 -12.50
C GLY A 47 9.05 -10.77 -12.08
N LEU A 48 9.08 -9.63 -11.39
CA LEU A 48 7.88 -8.83 -11.19
C LEU A 48 7.34 -8.35 -12.55
N ASP A 49 6.04 -8.51 -12.77
CA ASP A 49 5.38 -8.04 -13.98
C ASP A 49 5.46 -6.51 -14.09
N GLY A 50 5.84 -6.02 -15.26
CA GLY A 50 5.94 -4.59 -15.54
C GLY A 50 4.60 -3.86 -15.44
N ASP A 51 3.50 -4.52 -15.81
CA ASP A 51 2.15 -3.95 -15.73
C ASP A 51 1.69 -3.83 -14.28
N VAL A 52 1.97 -4.83 -13.44
CA VAL A 52 1.69 -4.76 -11.99
C VAL A 52 2.46 -3.61 -11.35
N LYS A 53 3.75 -3.44 -11.68
CA LYS A 53 4.53 -2.30 -11.19
C LYS A 53 3.94 -0.97 -11.65
N ASN A 54 3.54 -0.86 -12.93
CA ASN A 54 2.92 0.34 -13.46
C ASN A 54 1.61 0.66 -12.74
N ASP A 55 0.77 -0.34 -12.47
CA ASP A 55 -0.49 -0.17 -11.75
C ASP A 55 -0.27 0.35 -10.32
N LEU A 56 0.76 -0.12 -9.61
CA LEU A 56 1.13 0.41 -8.29
C LEU A 56 1.52 1.91 -8.37
N VAL A 57 2.33 2.27 -9.36
CA VAL A 57 2.78 3.65 -9.58
C VAL A 57 1.61 4.57 -9.95
N GLU A 58 0.76 4.14 -10.88
CA GLU A 58 -0.42 4.92 -11.30
C GLU A 58 -1.42 5.08 -10.16
N THR A 59 -1.63 4.03 -9.35
CA THR A 59 -2.50 4.09 -8.17
C THR A 59 -1.96 5.10 -7.17
N PHE A 60 -0.66 5.07 -6.85
CA PHE A 60 -0.03 6.07 -5.97
C PHE A 60 -0.30 7.51 -6.43
N PHE A 61 -0.03 7.82 -7.71
CA PHE A 61 -0.20 9.18 -8.22
C PHE A 61 -1.67 9.61 -8.39
N THR A 62 -2.59 8.64 -8.42
CA THR A 62 -4.03 8.88 -8.41
C THR A 62 -4.51 9.21 -6.99
N VAL A 63 -4.14 8.39 -6.01
CA VAL A 63 -4.73 8.47 -4.66
C VAL A 63 -3.95 9.39 -3.73
N TYR A 64 -2.62 9.30 -3.67
CA TYR A 64 -1.83 9.94 -2.62
C TYR A 64 -1.97 11.48 -2.60
N PRO A 65 -1.97 12.21 -3.74
CA PRO A 65 -2.24 13.64 -3.72
C PRO A 65 -3.65 13.99 -3.22
N VAL A 66 -4.65 13.15 -3.48
CA VAL A 66 -6.04 13.34 -3.00
C VAL A 66 -6.10 13.17 -1.48
N LEU A 67 -5.45 12.13 -0.96
CA LEU A 67 -5.41 11.86 0.48
C LEU A 67 -4.64 12.94 1.24
N ALA A 68 -3.48 13.35 0.73
CA ALA A 68 -2.71 14.46 1.29
C ALA A 68 -3.53 15.75 1.36
N ARG A 69 -4.25 16.13 0.30
CA ARG A 69 -5.11 17.33 0.33
C ARG A 69 -6.26 17.20 1.31
N SER A 70 -6.82 16.00 1.45
CA SER A 70 -8.05 15.76 2.23
C SER A 70 -7.79 15.60 3.73
N TYR A 71 -6.65 15.05 4.10
CA TYR A 71 -6.33 14.69 5.48
C TYR A 71 -5.08 15.43 5.99
N ASN A 72 -3.95 15.36 5.30
CA ASN A 72 -2.70 15.97 5.78
C ASN A 72 -1.83 16.54 4.65
N GLN A 73 -1.93 17.86 4.42
CA GLN A 73 -1.17 18.53 3.34
C GLN A 73 0.35 18.53 3.58
N ASN A 74 0.75 18.39 4.86
CA ASN A 74 2.14 18.35 5.31
C ASN A 74 2.72 16.93 5.32
N THR A 75 2.00 15.93 4.82
CA THR A 75 2.56 14.58 4.63
C THR A 75 3.78 14.63 3.69
N VAL A 76 4.64 13.62 3.81
CA VAL A 76 5.87 13.47 3.03
C VAL A 76 5.59 13.61 1.52
N LYS A 77 6.53 14.21 0.80
CA LYS A 77 6.43 14.38 -0.67
C LYS A 77 7.29 13.38 -1.43
N GLU A 78 8.21 12.73 -0.73
CA GLU A 78 9.08 11.68 -1.24
C GLU A 78 8.65 10.39 -0.56
N VAL A 79 8.22 9.42 -1.38
CA VAL A 79 7.75 8.12 -0.95
C VAL A 79 8.58 7.04 -1.64
N GLU A 80 8.88 5.97 -0.93
CA GLU A 80 9.58 4.81 -1.47
C GLU A 80 8.65 3.59 -1.47
N PHE A 81 8.50 2.91 -2.60
CA PHE A 81 7.96 1.56 -2.67
C PHE A 81 9.13 0.58 -2.68
N PHE A 82 9.21 -0.26 -1.66
CA PHE A 82 10.25 -1.28 -1.50
C PHE A 82 9.64 -2.67 -1.70
N ILE A 83 9.84 -3.24 -2.89
CA ILE A 83 9.30 -4.56 -3.23
C ILE A 83 10.29 -5.62 -2.76
N ASP A 84 9.91 -6.34 -1.70
CA ASP A 84 10.84 -7.13 -0.89
C ASP A 84 10.47 -8.62 -0.87
N PRO A 85 11.26 -9.50 -1.50
CA PRO A 85 10.99 -10.94 -1.52
C PRO A 85 11.11 -11.63 -0.14
N ASP A 86 11.77 -11.00 0.83
CA ASP A 86 11.89 -11.53 2.19
C ASP A 86 10.69 -11.18 3.08
N TYR A 87 9.87 -10.22 2.67
CA TYR A 87 8.67 -9.84 3.39
C TYR A 87 7.59 -10.92 3.31
N LYS A 88 6.95 -11.22 4.45
CA LYS A 88 5.96 -12.31 4.59
C LYS A 88 4.52 -11.84 4.76
N GLY A 89 4.31 -10.53 4.91
CA GLY A 89 2.98 -9.93 4.96
C GLY A 89 2.45 -9.59 3.56
N VAL A 90 1.44 -8.72 3.51
CA VAL A 90 0.89 -8.14 2.27
C VAL A 90 1.70 -6.89 1.91
N ALA A 91 1.61 -5.87 2.76
CA ALA A 91 2.44 -4.67 2.74
C ALA A 91 2.50 -4.05 4.15
N GLU A 92 3.43 -3.12 4.35
CA GLU A 92 3.50 -2.28 5.54
C GLU A 92 4.06 -0.89 5.19
N ALA A 93 3.60 0.14 5.89
CA ALA A 93 4.04 1.52 5.67
C ALA A 93 4.63 2.16 6.94
N GLY A 94 5.69 2.93 6.74
CA GLY A 94 6.33 3.70 7.81
C GLY A 94 7.50 4.53 7.30
N GLY A 95 7.74 5.69 7.93
CA GLY A 95 8.92 6.52 7.63
C GLY A 95 9.03 7.01 6.18
N GLY A 96 7.92 7.12 5.44
CA GLY A 96 7.91 7.47 4.02
C GLY A 96 8.12 6.29 3.06
N ARG A 97 8.23 5.07 3.58
CA ARG A 97 8.36 3.84 2.79
C ARG A 97 7.09 3.00 2.89
N VAL A 98 6.72 2.35 1.79
CA VAL A 98 5.78 1.23 1.74
C VAL A 98 6.55 0.00 1.28
N ARG A 99 6.63 -1.02 2.13
CA ARG A 99 7.22 -2.31 1.80
C ARG A 99 6.12 -3.24 1.31
N ILE A 100 6.32 -3.88 0.16
CA ILE A 100 5.28 -4.66 -0.53
C ILE A 100 5.81 -6.06 -0.81
N SER A 101 4.99 -7.08 -0.56
CA SER A 101 5.32 -8.47 -0.86
C SER A 101 5.15 -8.76 -2.35
N PRO A 102 6.22 -9.13 -3.08
CA PRO A 102 6.10 -9.60 -4.46
C PRO A 102 5.36 -10.94 -4.55
N HIS A 103 5.35 -11.75 -3.48
CA HIS A 103 4.58 -13.00 -3.44
C HIS A 103 3.08 -12.70 -3.48
N TRP A 104 2.63 -11.71 -2.69
CA TRP A 104 1.24 -11.24 -2.74
C TRP A 104 0.89 -10.71 -4.13
N LEU A 105 1.72 -9.85 -4.70
CA LEU A 105 1.47 -9.28 -6.04
C LEU A 105 1.41 -10.36 -7.13
N LYS A 106 2.14 -11.47 -6.97
CA LYS A 106 2.06 -12.60 -7.90
C LYS A 106 0.76 -13.40 -7.76
N GLU A 107 0.28 -13.58 -6.53
CA GLU A 107 -0.97 -14.30 -6.24
C GLU A 107 -2.22 -13.43 -6.50
N HIS A 108 -2.06 -12.11 -6.38
CA HIS A 108 -3.11 -11.10 -6.48
C HIS A 108 -2.67 -9.94 -7.39
N PRO A 109 -2.42 -10.17 -8.69
CA PRO A 109 -1.83 -9.17 -9.60
C PRO A 109 -2.71 -7.94 -9.84
N THR A 110 -3.99 -8.02 -9.46
CA THR A 110 -4.96 -6.93 -9.60
C THR A 110 -5.24 -6.20 -8.29
N ASP A 111 -4.58 -6.56 -7.18
CA ASP A 111 -4.76 -5.95 -5.87
C ASP A 111 -3.81 -4.75 -5.64
N PHE A 112 -3.57 -3.93 -6.66
CA PHE A 112 -2.73 -2.73 -6.51
C PHE A 112 -3.34 -1.69 -5.57
N ASP A 113 -4.65 -1.74 -5.31
CA ASP A 113 -5.33 -0.87 -4.35
C ASP A 113 -4.90 -1.08 -2.89
N LEU A 114 -4.13 -2.14 -2.60
CA LEU A 114 -3.43 -2.26 -1.32
C LEU A 114 -2.61 -0.99 -1.03
N VAL A 115 -2.05 -0.34 -2.05
CA VAL A 115 -1.25 0.87 -1.84
C VAL A 115 -2.09 2.02 -1.31
N THR A 116 -3.41 2.07 -1.59
CA THR A 116 -4.30 3.11 -1.06
C THR A 116 -4.41 3.03 0.47
N HIS A 117 -4.44 1.81 1.01
CA HIS A 117 -4.37 1.58 2.45
C HIS A 117 -3.00 2.02 3.00
N GLU A 118 -1.92 1.50 2.43
CA GLU A 118 -0.57 1.74 2.93
C GLU A 118 -0.15 3.21 2.90
N VAL A 119 -0.42 3.90 1.80
CA VAL A 119 -0.05 5.32 1.68
C VAL A 119 -0.92 6.20 2.58
N MET A 120 -2.12 5.74 2.98
CA MET A 120 -2.89 6.44 4.00
C MET A 120 -2.14 6.47 5.34
N HIS A 121 -1.41 5.42 5.73
CA HIS A 121 -0.57 5.48 6.93
C HIS A 121 0.53 6.55 6.87
N LEU A 122 1.08 6.83 5.67
CA LEU A 122 2.01 7.94 5.48
C LEU A 122 1.31 9.31 5.63
N VAL A 123 0.06 9.41 5.19
CA VAL A 123 -0.77 10.63 5.38
C VAL A 123 -1.15 10.82 6.84
N GLN A 124 -1.57 9.74 7.50
CA GLN A 124 -1.87 9.69 8.93
C GLN A 124 -0.65 10.18 9.72
N SER A 125 0.53 9.57 9.55
CA SER A 125 1.75 9.97 10.26
C SER A 125 1.50 10.21 11.76
N TYR A 126 0.68 9.35 12.37
CA TYR A 126 0.22 9.54 13.74
C TYR A 126 1.40 9.50 14.71
N PRO A 127 1.53 10.49 15.61
CA PRO A 127 2.49 10.41 16.71
C PRO A 127 2.29 9.15 17.58
N GLY A 128 3.33 8.71 18.29
CA GLY A 128 3.19 7.56 19.22
C GLY A 128 2.14 7.82 20.31
N ASN A 129 1.30 6.82 20.61
CA ASN A 129 0.15 6.92 21.54
C ASN A 129 -0.91 7.96 21.13
N SER A 130 -1.18 8.10 19.82
CA SER A 130 -2.21 9.01 19.32
C SER A 130 -3.65 8.52 19.50
N GLY A 131 -3.85 7.24 19.77
CA GLY A 131 -5.15 6.62 19.97
C GLY A 131 -5.08 5.11 19.70
N PRO A 132 -6.23 4.43 19.67
CA PRO A 132 -6.26 2.98 19.51
C PRO A 132 -5.94 2.55 18.07
N TRP A 133 -5.26 1.41 17.95
CA TRP A 133 -4.81 0.87 16.66
C TRP A 133 -5.96 0.60 15.68
N TRP A 134 -7.10 0.11 16.19
CA TRP A 134 -8.26 -0.19 15.34
C TRP A 134 -8.81 1.05 14.62
N VAL A 135 -8.64 2.25 15.18
CA VAL A 135 -8.99 3.50 14.50
C VAL A 135 -8.00 3.79 13.37
N THR A 136 -6.71 3.55 13.58
CA THR A 136 -5.67 3.72 12.55
C THR A 136 -5.98 2.86 11.32
N GLU A 137 -6.19 1.56 11.53
CA GLU A 137 -6.49 0.60 10.47
C GLU A 137 -7.85 0.82 9.84
N GLY A 138 -8.87 1.10 10.66
CA GLY A 138 -10.22 1.37 10.16
C GLY A 138 -10.29 2.60 9.27
N ILE A 139 -9.50 3.64 9.55
CA ILE A 139 -9.40 4.82 8.68
C ILE A 139 -8.70 4.47 7.37
N ALA A 140 -7.61 3.67 7.41
CA ALA A 140 -6.88 3.27 6.21
C ALA A 140 -7.76 2.45 5.26
N ASP A 141 -8.51 1.48 5.77
CA ASP A 141 -9.45 0.69 4.96
C ASP A 141 -10.70 1.47 4.54
N TYR A 142 -11.19 2.42 5.36
CA TYR A 142 -12.27 3.31 4.94
C TYR A 142 -11.82 4.14 3.72
N VAL A 143 -10.61 4.68 3.77
CA VAL A 143 -10.02 5.44 2.66
C VAL A 143 -9.81 4.54 1.44
N ARG A 144 -9.32 3.32 1.62
CA ARG A 144 -9.22 2.35 0.52
C ARG A 144 -10.57 2.08 -0.13
N TYR A 145 -11.64 1.93 0.65
CA TYR A 145 -12.99 1.76 0.10
C TYR A 145 -13.45 2.96 -0.73
N VAL A 146 -13.22 4.18 -0.22
CA VAL A 146 -13.72 5.42 -0.86
C VAL A 146 -12.86 5.88 -2.03
N ASN A 147 -11.55 5.63 -1.98
CA ASN A 147 -10.57 6.18 -2.92
C ASN A 147 -9.82 5.14 -3.74
N GLY A 148 -10.02 3.84 -3.49
CA GLY A 148 -9.46 2.77 -4.32
C GLY A 148 -9.89 2.90 -5.78
N CYS A 149 -8.98 2.58 -6.68
CA CYS A 149 -9.16 2.67 -8.12
C CYS A 149 -9.91 1.47 -8.70
N ASP A 150 -9.74 0.27 -8.14
CA ASP A 150 -10.28 -0.99 -8.68
C ASP A 150 -10.36 -2.14 -7.63
N ASN A 151 -10.89 -1.84 -6.45
CA ASN A 151 -11.06 -2.82 -5.37
C ASN A 151 -11.79 -4.10 -5.84
N ALA A 152 -12.75 -3.97 -6.75
CA ALA A 152 -13.54 -5.09 -7.26
C ALA A 152 -12.67 -6.12 -8.01
N ARG A 153 -11.79 -5.68 -8.91
CA ARG A 153 -10.88 -6.59 -9.62
C ARG A 153 -9.80 -7.16 -8.71
N GLY A 154 -9.41 -6.42 -7.66
CA GLY A 154 -8.54 -6.92 -6.60
C GLY A 154 -9.20 -7.94 -5.66
N GLY A 155 -10.52 -8.19 -5.78
CA GLY A 155 -11.25 -9.07 -4.88
C GLY A 155 -11.42 -8.53 -3.46
N TRP A 156 -11.27 -7.21 -3.29
CA TRP A 156 -11.38 -6.53 -2.00
C TRP A 156 -12.73 -5.81 -1.87
N SER A 157 -13.36 -5.91 -0.70
CA SER A 157 -14.65 -5.29 -0.41
C SER A 157 -14.79 -5.01 1.09
N LEU A 158 -15.81 -4.28 1.52
CA LEU A 158 -16.17 -4.28 2.94
C LEU A 158 -17.00 -5.54 3.25
N PRO A 159 -16.71 -6.30 4.32
CA PRO A 159 -17.49 -7.49 4.66
C PRO A 159 -18.90 -7.12 5.09
N ASP A 160 -19.88 -8.00 4.89
CA ASP A 160 -21.18 -7.80 5.52
C ASP A 160 -21.06 -7.81 7.05
N TYR A 161 -22.01 -7.12 7.70
CA TYR A 161 -22.12 -7.17 9.15
C TYR A 161 -22.38 -8.61 9.61
N SER A 162 -21.68 -9.04 10.66
CA SER A 162 -22.02 -10.25 11.39
C SER A 162 -22.01 -10.00 12.92
N PRO A 163 -22.84 -10.70 13.70
CA PRO A 163 -22.89 -10.56 15.16
C PRO A 163 -21.58 -10.90 15.89
N GLU A 164 -20.70 -11.67 15.25
CA GLU A 164 -19.38 -12.05 15.77
C GLU A 164 -18.34 -10.93 15.65
N GLN A 165 -18.69 -9.86 14.91
CA GLN A 165 -17.83 -8.69 14.73
C GLN A 165 -18.03 -7.64 15.82
N ASN A 166 -17.01 -6.79 16.01
CA ASN A 166 -17.06 -5.59 16.83
C ASN A 166 -16.34 -4.42 16.16
N TYR A 167 -16.64 -3.19 16.60
CA TYR A 167 -16.06 -1.96 16.03
C TYR A 167 -14.53 -1.92 16.11
N ASP A 168 -13.91 -2.66 17.03
CA ASP A 168 -12.47 -2.71 17.28
C ASP A 168 -11.75 -3.88 16.60
N ASN A 169 -12.43 -4.64 15.72
CA ASN A 169 -11.79 -5.67 14.90
C ASN A 169 -10.79 -5.13 13.86
N SER A 170 -10.63 -3.80 13.77
CA SER A 170 -9.73 -3.10 12.85
C SER A 170 -10.14 -3.31 11.38
N TYR A 171 -9.33 -2.76 10.47
CA TYR A 171 -9.42 -3.00 9.03
C TYR A 171 -10.85 -2.85 8.47
N ARG A 172 -11.24 -3.74 7.56
CA ARG A 172 -12.49 -3.73 6.79
C ARG A 172 -13.75 -3.68 7.67
N VAL A 173 -13.74 -4.34 8.83
CA VAL A 173 -14.90 -4.35 9.75
C VAL A 173 -15.10 -2.95 10.34
N THR A 174 -14.04 -2.37 10.89
CA THR A 174 -14.07 -1.00 11.41
C THR A 174 -14.36 0.01 10.29
N ALA A 175 -13.74 -0.14 9.12
CA ALA A 175 -13.94 0.74 7.97
C ALA A 175 -15.41 0.81 7.53
N ARG A 176 -16.10 -0.34 7.53
CA ARG A 176 -17.52 -0.39 7.20
C ARG A 176 -18.39 0.34 8.23
N PHE A 177 -18.05 0.20 9.51
CA PHE A 177 -18.71 0.96 10.56
C PHE A 177 -18.45 2.47 10.43
N PHE A 178 -17.24 2.89 10.06
CA PHE A 178 -16.94 4.29 9.77
C PHE A 178 -17.73 4.83 8.58
N LEU A 179 -17.88 4.03 7.53
CA LEU A 179 -18.74 4.37 6.40
C LEU A 179 -20.20 4.55 6.82
N TRP A 180 -20.72 3.67 7.68
CA TRP A 180 -22.06 3.83 8.23
C TRP A 180 -22.21 5.12 9.06
N ILE A 181 -21.23 5.47 9.90
CA ILE A 181 -21.25 6.73 10.67
C ILE A 181 -21.24 7.92 9.71
N GLU A 182 -20.37 7.91 8.70
CA GLU A 182 -20.29 8.96 7.68
C GLU A 182 -21.62 9.18 6.95
N ASN A 183 -22.28 8.08 6.56
CA ASN A 183 -23.51 8.15 5.76
C ASN A 183 -24.75 8.48 6.60
N LYS A 184 -24.84 8.00 7.85
CA LYS A 184 -26.10 8.04 8.61
C LYS A 184 -26.07 8.90 9.88
N VAL A 185 -24.90 9.16 10.44
CA VAL A 185 -24.81 9.77 11.78
C VAL A 185 -24.14 11.14 11.73
N SER A 186 -22.96 11.23 11.12
CA SER A 186 -22.12 12.42 11.21
C SER A 186 -21.21 12.55 9.99
N PRO A 187 -21.67 13.19 8.90
CA PRO A 187 -20.82 13.48 7.76
C PRO A 187 -19.53 14.23 8.13
N GLY A 188 -18.42 13.81 7.55
CA GLY A 188 -17.05 14.25 7.85
C GLY A 188 -16.47 13.68 9.17
N PHE A 189 -17.09 12.66 9.75
CA PHE A 189 -16.64 12.03 10.99
C PHE A 189 -15.19 11.53 10.89
N VAL A 190 -14.85 10.77 9.86
CA VAL A 190 -13.54 10.15 9.65
C VAL A 190 -12.45 11.21 9.53
N LYS A 191 -12.70 12.30 8.80
CA LYS A 191 -11.74 13.42 8.70
C LYS A 191 -11.46 14.07 10.04
N ARG A 192 -12.50 14.27 10.87
CA ARG A 192 -12.34 14.84 12.22
C ARG A 192 -11.65 13.86 13.17
N LEU A 193 -11.91 12.57 13.03
CA LEU A 193 -11.27 11.51 13.80
C LEU A 193 -9.77 11.40 13.47
N ASP A 194 -9.40 11.33 12.18
CA ASP A 194 -8.01 11.38 11.69
C ASP A 194 -7.27 12.62 12.25
N HIS A 195 -7.89 13.79 12.15
CA HIS A 195 -7.28 15.02 12.66
C HIS A 195 -7.00 14.96 14.17
N ALA A 196 -7.91 14.37 14.95
CA ALA A 196 -7.71 14.21 16.39
C ALA A 196 -6.58 13.22 16.71
N MET A 197 -6.46 12.13 15.96
CA MET A 197 -5.33 11.21 16.05
C MET A 197 -4.02 11.96 15.74
N ARG A 198 -3.93 12.65 14.59
CA ARG A 198 -2.72 13.42 14.19
C ARG A 198 -2.29 14.47 15.18
N SER A 199 -3.26 15.17 15.78
CA SER A 199 -3.00 16.25 16.74
C SER A 199 -2.79 15.76 18.18
N LYS A 200 -2.76 14.44 18.43
CA LYS A 200 -2.71 13.86 19.78
C LYS A 200 -3.85 14.34 20.70
N SER A 201 -5.00 14.67 20.14
CA SER A 201 -6.17 15.14 20.88
C SER A 201 -7.29 14.09 20.98
N TYR A 202 -7.07 12.89 20.43
CA TYR A 202 -8.00 11.78 20.58
C TYR A 202 -8.25 11.46 22.06
N SER A 203 -9.51 11.25 22.39
CA SER A 203 -9.98 10.63 23.63
C SER A 203 -11.35 10.03 23.36
N GLU A 204 -11.82 9.10 24.20
CA GLU A 204 -13.15 8.48 24.04
C GLU A 204 -14.31 9.50 23.99
N LYS A 205 -14.10 10.70 24.54
CA LYS A 205 -15.09 11.79 24.47
C LYS A 205 -15.33 12.29 23.04
N ILE A 206 -14.41 12.03 22.10
CA ILE A 206 -14.56 12.47 20.72
C ILE A 206 -15.76 11.81 20.03
N TRP A 207 -16.07 10.56 20.35
CA TRP A 207 -17.25 9.85 19.84
C TRP A 207 -18.51 10.65 20.16
N VAL A 208 -18.69 10.99 21.44
CA VAL A 208 -19.85 11.78 21.90
C VAL A 208 -19.84 13.17 21.28
N LYS A 209 -18.67 13.82 21.22
CA LYS A 209 -18.54 15.17 20.63
C LYS A 209 -18.94 15.21 19.16
N LEU A 210 -18.57 14.20 18.38
CA LEU A 210 -18.79 14.18 16.93
C LEU A 210 -20.14 13.57 16.53
N THR A 211 -20.72 12.69 17.36
CA THR A 211 -21.90 11.88 16.99
C THR A 211 -23.07 12.02 17.97
N GLY A 212 -22.85 12.66 19.12
CA GLY A 212 -23.79 12.69 20.24
C GLY A 212 -23.86 11.39 21.06
N LYS A 213 -23.06 10.36 20.73
CA LYS A 213 -23.11 9.03 21.36
C LYS A 213 -21.71 8.44 21.57
N ASN A 214 -21.58 7.53 22.53
CA ASN A 214 -20.35 6.76 22.70
C ASN A 214 -20.25 5.66 21.60
N VAL A 215 -19.06 5.08 21.43
CA VAL A 215 -18.80 4.07 20.40
C VAL A 215 -19.68 2.82 20.55
N ASP A 216 -19.93 2.37 21.78
CA ASP A 216 -20.77 1.19 22.05
C ASP A 216 -22.21 1.39 21.59
N ASP A 217 -22.78 2.56 21.85
CA ASP A 217 -24.16 2.88 21.48
C ASP A 217 -24.31 3.15 19.98
N LEU A 218 -23.23 3.57 19.30
CA LEU A 218 -23.17 3.63 17.84
C LEU A 218 -23.11 2.21 17.26
N TRP A 219 -22.28 1.32 17.80
CA TRP A 219 -22.20 -0.05 17.33
C TRP A 219 -23.52 -0.81 17.51
N LYS A 220 -24.20 -0.61 18.65
CA LYS A 220 -25.56 -1.15 18.87
C LYS A 220 -26.61 -0.63 17.89
N GLN A 221 -26.42 0.55 17.31
CA GLN A 221 -27.30 1.07 16.26
C GLN A 221 -26.94 0.51 14.90
N TYR A 222 -25.64 0.48 14.60
CA TYR A 222 -25.10 -0.16 13.41
C TYR A 222 -25.56 -1.62 13.30
N SER A 223 -25.52 -2.39 14.38
CA SER A 223 -25.97 -3.80 14.39
C SER A 223 -27.47 -3.98 14.13
N LYS A 224 -28.30 -2.96 14.39
CA LYS A 224 -29.74 -2.99 14.13
C LYS A 224 -30.11 -2.57 12.71
N ASP A 225 -29.32 -1.70 12.11
CA ASP A 225 -29.48 -1.23 10.74
C ASP A 225 -28.11 -1.09 10.05
N PRO A 226 -27.49 -2.20 9.63
CA PRO A 226 -26.13 -2.19 9.09
C PRO A 226 -26.06 -1.75 7.63
N SER A 227 -27.14 -1.25 7.02
CA SER A 227 -27.08 -0.79 5.61
C SER A 227 -26.16 0.44 5.46
N ILE A 228 -25.35 0.47 4.41
CA ILE A 228 -24.39 1.54 4.07
C ILE A 228 -24.70 2.16 2.72
#